data_AF-A0A0A1U032-F1
#
_entry.id   AF-A0A0A1U032-F1
#
_cell.length_a   1.000
_cell.length_b   1.000
_cell.length_c   1.000
_cell.angle_alpha   90.00
_cell.angle_beta   90.00
_cell.angle_gamma   90.00
#
_symmetry.space_group_name_H-M   'P 1'
#
loop_
_entity.id
_entity.type
_entity.pdbx_description
1 polymer ?
#
loop_
_entity_poly.entity_id
_entity_poly.type
_entity_poly.pdbx_seq_one_letter_code
_entity_poly.pdbx_strand_id
1 'polypeptide(L)'
;MRVNDMTQDDKYEALKKVASSAFVAFIVSGVLTFTSLFFTADMSSSIVSATFVNATLQGFLVVMYFFTKTSDPEVLETHTKLFRSTRNLVRVFTVLVVSMFASYFAMVSMKSGLGYSNDYYEIDELSMVFSVTGIFFGFANTFYSVFLDRLYIEPKRSPIAIQSEPPNFFGVVVKRTVITFFLNFILFIFAVICVKVYNFFLLGFGLELSVRVLPFDLQDLVRYVFVIIAFSFSCRFSYKILSQNLVLDK
;
A
#
# COMPACT_ATOMS: atom_id res chain seq x y z
N MET A 1 -12.52 -22.56 7.63
CA MET A 1 -13.56 -23.10 6.76
C MET A 1 -13.11 -22.89 5.32
N ARG A 2 -13.26 -23.89 4.44
CA ARG A 2 -12.93 -23.77 3.02
C ARG A 2 -14.02 -22.94 2.33
N VAL A 3 -13.66 -22.18 1.30
CA VAL A 3 -14.62 -21.29 0.61
C VAL A 3 -15.61 -22.10 -0.25
N ASN A 4 -15.30 -23.34 -0.61
CA ASN A 4 -16.25 -24.27 -1.23
C ASN A 4 -17.06 -25.16 -0.26
N ASP A 5 -16.68 -25.25 1.02
CA ASP A 5 -17.55 -25.86 2.06
C ASP A 5 -18.55 -24.84 2.63
N MET A 6 -18.35 -23.56 2.29
CA MET A 6 -19.21 -22.45 2.64
C MET A 6 -20.48 -22.53 1.81
N THR A 7 -21.61 -22.58 2.51
CA THR A 7 -22.94 -22.42 1.91
C THR A 7 -22.99 -21.12 1.09
N GLN A 8 -23.97 -20.99 0.20
CA GLN A 8 -24.15 -19.76 -0.57
C GLN A 8 -24.30 -18.54 0.36
N ASP A 9 -24.87 -18.75 1.55
CA ASP A 9 -24.99 -17.76 2.63
C ASP A 9 -23.63 -17.38 3.23
N ASP A 10 -22.75 -18.35 3.49
CA ASP A 10 -21.39 -18.09 3.99
C ASP A 10 -20.54 -17.29 2.97
N LYS A 11 -20.66 -17.61 1.66
CA LYS A 11 -20.00 -16.85 0.58
C LYS A 11 -20.50 -15.41 0.52
N TYR A 12 -21.81 -15.22 0.68
CA TYR A 12 -22.44 -13.91 0.72
C TYR A 12 -21.98 -13.11 1.96
N GLU A 13 -21.87 -13.76 3.11
CA GLU A 13 -21.37 -13.13 4.34
C GLU A 13 -19.90 -12.72 4.23
N ALA A 14 -19.04 -13.57 3.64
CA ALA A 14 -17.65 -13.24 3.39
C ALA A 14 -17.49 -12.04 2.44
N LEU A 15 -18.27 -11.99 1.36
CA LEU A 15 -18.29 -10.85 0.44
C LEU A 15 -18.77 -9.57 1.14
N LYS A 16 -19.81 -9.66 1.98
CA LYS A 16 -20.31 -8.53 2.77
C LYS A 16 -19.25 -8.01 3.75
N LYS A 17 -18.52 -8.90 4.43
CA LYS A 17 -17.40 -8.56 5.34
C LYS A 17 -16.24 -7.90 4.60
N VAL A 18 -15.97 -8.29 3.35
CA VAL A 18 -14.93 -7.65 2.52
C VAL A 18 -15.36 -6.30 2.01
N ALA A 19 -16.61 -6.18 1.53
CA ALA A 19 -17.17 -4.92 1.08
C ALA A 19 -17.20 -3.88 2.22
N SER A 20 -17.59 -4.28 3.43
CA SER A 20 -17.53 -3.39 4.60
C SER A 20 -16.09 -3.03 4.97
N SER A 21 -15.14 -3.97 4.92
CA SER A 21 -13.72 -3.70 5.16
C SER A 21 -13.15 -2.70 4.15
N ALA A 22 -13.48 -2.86 2.86
CA ALA A 22 -13.03 -1.97 1.79
C ALA A 22 -13.65 -0.57 1.95
N PHE A 23 -14.91 -0.48 2.36
CA PHE A 23 -15.58 0.79 2.62
C PHE A 23 -14.97 1.54 3.82
N VAL A 24 -14.68 0.85 4.93
CA VAL A 24 -14.03 1.49 6.07
C VAL A 24 -12.59 1.88 5.74
N ALA A 25 -11.87 1.05 4.98
CA ALA A 25 -10.53 1.39 4.47
C ALA A 25 -10.55 2.63 3.56
N PHE A 26 -11.57 2.76 2.71
CA PHE A 26 -11.81 3.94 1.88
C PHE A 26 -11.99 5.19 2.74
N ILE A 27 -12.92 5.17 3.71
CA ILE A 27 -13.19 6.34 4.56
C ILE A 27 -11.95 6.75 5.33
N VAL A 28 -11.29 5.80 6.00
CA VAL A 28 -10.14 6.11 6.87
C VAL A 28 -8.95 6.62 6.04
N SER A 29 -8.65 5.96 4.92
CA SER A 29 -7.58 6.40 4.02
C SER A 29 -7.89 7.78 3.43
N GLY A 30 -9.16 8.05 3.09
CA GLY A 30 -9.63 9.34 2.63
C GLY A 30 -9.43 10.43 3.67
N VAL A 31 -9.89 10.23 4.92
CA VAL A 31 -9.70 11.19 6.01
C VAL A 31 -8.22 11.45 6.26
N LEU A 32 -7.40 10.41 6.39
CA LEU A 32 -5.95 10.56 6.61
C LEU A 32 -5.26 11.32 5.49
N THR A 33 -5.55 10.99 4.24
CA THR A 33 -4.94 11.65 3.08
C THR A 33 -5.38 13.10 3.01
N PHE A 34 -6.68 13.36 3.14
CA PHE A 34 -7.23 14.72 3.14
C PHE A 34 -6.60 15.56 4.23
N THR A 35 -6.56 15.07 5.47
CA THR A 35 -5.96 15.79 6.60
C THR A 35 -4.48 16.03 6.36
N SER A 36 -3.72 15.03 5.89
CA SER A 36 -2.29 15.20 5.61
C SER A 36 -2.04 16.28 4.54
N LEU A 37 -2.79 16.25 3.44
CA LEU A 37 -2.65 17.20 2.35
C LEU A 37 -3.13 18.59 2.76
N PHE A 38 -4.23 18.70 3.49
CA PHE A 38 -4.76 19.97 4.01
C PHE A 38 -3.76 20.72 4.89
N PHE A 39 -3.00 20.01 5.75
CA PHE A 39 -1.96 20.65 6.57
C PHE A 39 -0.70 21.02 5.78
N THR A 40 -0.48 20.40 4.62
CA THR A 40 0.77 20.56 3.86
C THR A 40 0.65 21.46 2.63
N ALA A 41 -0.53 21.57 2.03
CA ALA A 41 -0.76 22.19 0.74
C ALA A 41 -1.76 23.34 0.83
N ASP A 42 -1.66 24.29 -0.11
CA ASP A 42 -2.69 25.31 -0.29
C ASP A 42 -3.96 24.66 -0.85
N MET A 43 -5.09 24.92 -0.18
CA MET A 43 -6.42 24.37 -0.50
C MET A 43 -6.72 24.49 -2.00
N SER A 44 -6.69 23.37 -2.70
CA SER A 44 -6.87 23.28 -4.14
C SER A 44 -7.74 22.08 -4.51
N SER A 45 -8.41 22.15 -5.66
CA SER A 45 -9.25 21.05 -6.18
C SER A 45 -8.46 19.75 -6.43
N SER A 46 -7.13 19.84 -6.55
CA SER A 46 -6.24 18.68 -6.63
C SER A 46 -6.17 17.89 -5.32
N ILE A 47 -6.38 18.49 -4.15
CA ILE A 47 -6.40 17.77 -2.86
C ILE A 47 -7.58 16.79 -2.79
N VAL A 48 -8.76 17.24 -3.20
CA VAL A 48 -9.99 16.41 -3.16
C VAL A 48 -9.87 15.23 -4.11
N SER A 49 -9.44 15.48 -5.35
CA SER A 49 -9.20 14.42 -6.33
C SER A 49 -8.09 13.47 -5.88
N ALA A 50 -6.98 14.00 -5.35
CA ALA A 50 -5.87 13.18 -4.87
C ALA A 50 -6.29 12.23 -3.74
N THR A 51 -7.07 12.78 -2.80
CA THR A 51 -7.66 12.04 -1.68
C THR A 51 -8.58 10.92 -2.17
N PHE A 52 -9.50 11.24 -3.08
CA PHE A 52 -10.47 10.28 -3.60
C PHE A 52 -9.79 9.12 -4.33
N VAL A 53 -8.80 9.42 -5.19
CA VAL A 53 -8.04 8.41 -5.91
C VAL A 53 -7.28 7.51 -4.94
N ASN A 54 -6.57 8.07 -3.95
CA ASN A 54 -5.87 7.24 -2.97
C ASN A 54 -6.84 6.36 -2.16
N ALA A 55 -7.94 6.91 -1.65
CA ALA A 55 -8.95 6.15 -0.91
C ALA A 55 -9.51 4.98 -1.72
N THR A 56 -9.79 5.21 -3.00
CA THR A 56 -10.28 4.18 -3.94
C THR A 56 -9.25 3.07 -4.14
N LEU A 57 -7.99 3.43 -4.33
CA LEU A 57 -6.89 2.46 -4.50
C LEU A 57 -6.66 1.61 -3.25
N GLN A 58 -6.77 2.18 -2.05
CA GLN A 58 -6.67 1.42 -0.79
C GLN A 58 -7.87 0.47 -0.62
N GLY A 59 -9.09 0.90 -0.94
CA GLY A 59 -10.27 0.04 -0.94
C GLY A 59 -10.13 -1.12 -1.94
N PHE A 60 -9.61 -0.86 -3.14
CA PHE A 60 -9.32 -1.88 -4.14
C PHE A 60 -8.26 -2.89 -3.65
N LEU A 61 -7.20 -2.41 -2.99
CA LEU A 61 -6.18 -3.29 -2.41
C LEU A 61 -6.75 -4.26 -1.37
N VAL A 62 -7.69 -3.81 -0.53
CA VAL A 62 -8.40 -4.70 0.42
C VAL A 62 -9.11 -5.85 -0.30
N VAL A 63 -9.81 -5.54 -1.38
CA VAL A 63 -10.53 -6.53 -2.20
C VAL A 63 -9.54 -7.53 -2.84
N MET A 64 -8.42 -7.03 -3.37
CA MET A 64 -7.39 -7.89 -3.97
C MET A 64 -6.69 -8.79 -2.95
N TYR A 65 -6.38 -8.27 -1.76
CA TYR A 65 -5.85 -9.09 -0.66
C TYR A 65 -6.83 -10.18 -0.24
N PHE A 66 -8.14 -9.93 -0.28
CA PHE A 66 -9.14 -10.97 -0.03
C PHE A 66 -9.11 -12.08 -1.07
N PHE A 67 -9.17 -11.75 -2.37
CA PHE A 67 -9.21 -12.74 -3.45
C PHE A 67 -8.02 -13.70 -3.43
N THR A 68 -6.86 -13.21 -3.00
CA THR A 68 -5.64 -14.03 -2.91
C THR A 68 -5.60 -14.96 -1.71
N LYS A 69 -6.44 -14.69 -0.69
CA LYS A 69 -6.64 -15.57 0.46
C LYS A 69 -7.75 -16.62 0.22
N THR A 70 -8.76 -16.31 -0.59
CA THR A 70 -9.98 -17.14 -0.78
C THR A 70 -10.02 -18.01 -2.03
N SER A 71 -9.09 -17.84 -2.98
CA SER A 71 -9.01 -18.69 -4.17
C SER A 71 -8.64 -20.13 -3.78
N ASP A 72 -9.58 -21.08 -3.87
CA ASP A 72 -9.42 -22.44 -3.33
C ASP A 72 -8.30 -23.28 -4.00
N PRO A 73 -7.69 -24.24 -3.26
CA PRO A 73 -6.71 -25.22 -3.76
C PRO A 73 -7.31 -26.54 -4.28
N GLU A 74 -8.63 -26.75 -4.26
CA GLU A 74 -9.23 -28.09 -4.47
C GLU A 74 -9.63 -28.47 -5.91
N VAL A 75 -9.72 -27.53 -6.86
CA VAL A 75 -10.11 -27.88 -8.26
C VAL A 75 -9.03 -28.71 -8.99
N LEU A 76 -7.87 -28.94 -8.39
CA LEU A 76 -6.73 -29.60 -9.04
C LEU A 76 -6.03 -30.65 -8.17
N GLU A 77 -6.68 -31.19 -7.13
CA GLU A 77 -6.07 -32.27 -6.34
C GLU A 77 -5.81 -33.56 -7.15
N THR A 78 -6.39 -33.67 -8.34
CA THR A 78 -6.14 -34.78 -9.25
C THR A 78 -4.89 -34.62 -10.12
N HIS A 79 -4.33 -33.40 -10.26
CA HIS A 79 -3.15 -33.19 -11.11
C HIS A 79 -2.07 -32.30 -10.47
N THR A 80 -1.01 -32.97 -10.00
CA THR A 80 0.38 -32.49 -9.88
C THR A 80 0.72 -31.47 -8.78
N LYS A 81 1.52 -31.93 -7.80
CA LYS A 81 2.13 -31.13 -6.71
C LYS A 81 2.97 -29.93 -7.19
N LEU A 82 3.45 -29.93 -8.44
CA LEU A 82 4.18 -28.79 -9.03
C LEU A 82 3.28 -27.57 -9.25
N PHE A 83 2.05 -27.75 -9.72
CA PHE A 83 1.12 -26.65 -10.04
C PHE A 83 0.62 -25.91 -8.81
N ARG A 84 0.62 -26.56 -7.63
CA ARG A 84 0.27 -25.92 -6.36
C ARG A 84 1.31 -24.87 -5.94
N SER A 85 2.59 -25.10 -6.22
CA SER A 85 3.68 -24.15 -5.98
C SER A 85 3.63 -22.98 -6.96
N THR A 86 3.49 -23.27 -8.26
CA THR A 86 3.42 -22.22 -9.31
C THR A 86 2.19 -21.34 -9.17
N ARG A 87 1.02 -21.88 -8.79
CA ARG A 87 -0.21 -21.09 -8.59
C ARG A 87 -0.12 -20.17 -7.37
N ASN A 88 0.57 -20.59 -6.31
CA ASN A 88 0.84 -19.73 -5.16
C ASN A 88 1.83 -18.62 -5.51
N LEU A 89 2.86 -18.92 -6.30
CA LEU A 89 3.78 -17.92 -6.85
C LEU A 89 3.06 -16.92 -7.74
N VAL A 90 2.21 -17.39 -8.67
CA VAL A 90 1.41 -16.52 -9.54
C VAL A 90 0.51 -15.60 -8.72
N ARG A 91 -0.15 -16.11 -7.68
CA ARG A 91 -1.00 -15.27 -6.80
C ARG A 91 -0.20 -14.21 -6.05
N VAL A 92 0.91 -14.59 -5.44
CA VAL A 92 1.80 -13.64 -4.74
C VAL A 92 2.33 -12.60 -5.72
N PHE A 93 2.71 -13.03 -6.94
CA PHE A 93 3.16 -12.16 -7.99
C PHE A 93 2.06 -11.20 -8.47
N THR A 94 0.82 -11.66 -8.63
CA THR A 94 -0.32 -10.81 -8.97
C THR A 94 -0.58 -9.75 -7.90
N VAL A 95 -0.55 -10.12 -6.61
CA VAL A 95 -0.68 -9.14 -5.52
C VAL A 95 0.46 -8.14 -5.58
N LEU A 96 1.69 -8.61 -5.77
CA LEU A 96 2.86 -7.76 -5.84
C LEU A 96 2.75 -6.73 -6.97
N VAL A 97 2.43 -7.18 -8.18
CA VAL A 97 2.25 -6.31 -9.35
C VAL A 97 1.11 -5.31 -9.12
N VAL A 98 -0.05 -5.78 -8.65
CA VAL A 98 -1.21 -4.91 -8.40
C VAL A 98 -0.92 -3.89 -7.29
N SER A 99 -0.23 -4.30 -6.22
CA SER A 99 0.20 -3.40 -5.16
C SER A 99 1.21 -2.37 -5.65
N MET A 100 2.14 -2.73 -6.53
CA MET A 100 3.07 -1.79 -7.17
C MET A 100 2.31 -0.76 -8.00
N PHE A 101 1.36 -1.17 -8.86
CA PHE A 101 0.55 -0.24 -9.65
C PHE A 101 -0.32 0.66 -8.77
N ALA A 102 -1.03 0.10 -7.80
CA ALA A 102 -1.88 0.86 -6.89
C ALA A 102 -1.06 1.88 -6.09
N SER A 103 0.13 1.49 -5.61
CA SER A 103 1.00 2.39 -4.85
C SER A 103 1.66 3.45 -5.73
N TYR A 104 2.01 3.12 -6.98
CA TYR A 104 2.44 4.08 -7.99
C TYR A 104 1.38 5.17 -8.22
N PHE A 105 0.14 4.78 -8.56
CA PHE A 105 -0.93 5.74 -8.80
C PHE A 105 -1.31 6.52 -7.55
N ALA A 106 -1.27 5.89 -6.37
CA ALA A 106 -1.51 6.56 -5.10
C ALA A 106 -0.47 7.66 -4.83
N MET A 107 0.82 7.37 -5.02
CA MET A 107 1.88 8.36 -4.79
C MET A 107 1.87 9.47 -5.84
N VAL A 108 1.65 9.16 -7.12
CA VAL A 108 1.49 10.17 -8.17
C VAL A 108 0.29 11.07 -7.89
N SER A 109 -0.81 10.49 -7.43
CA SER A 109 -2.00 11.22 -6.99
C SER A 109 -1.70 12.14 -5.81
N MET A 110 -1.07 11.64 -4.74
CA MET A 110 -0.65 12.44 -3.59
C MET A 110 0.32 13.56 -3.98
N LYS A 111 1.23 13.34 -4.92
CA LYS A 111 2.12 14.38 -5.49
C LYS A 111 1.31 15.54 -6.08
N SER A 112 0.27 15.24 -6.84
CA SER A 112 -0.59 16.27 -7.44
C SER A 112 -1.32 17.12 -6.39
N GLY A 113 -1.61 16.53 -5.23
CA GLY A 113 -2.18 17.22 -4.08
C GLY A 113 -1.23 18.20 -3.38
N LEU A 114 0.08 18.17 -3.64
CA LEU A 114 1.07 19.08 -3.04
C LEU A 114 1.12 20.47 -3.72
N GLY A 115 0.43 20.66 -4.84
CA GLY A 115 0.23 21.98 -5.44
C GLY A 115 1.44 22.60 -6.15
N TYR A 116 2.44 21.81 -6.54
CA TYR A 116 3.59 22.30 -7.30
C TYR A 116 3.19 22.84 -8.68
N SER A 117 3.87 23.90 -9.15
CA SER A 117 3.59 24.53 -10.46
C SER A 117 3.59 23.51 -11.61
N ASN A 118 2.63 23.66 -12.52
CA ASN A 118 2.47 22.86 -13.75
C ASN A 118 3.41 23.31 -14.88
N ASP A 119 4.62 23.74 -14.53
CA ASP A 119 5.62 24.06 -15.54
C ASP A 119 6.02 22.75 -16.22
N TYR A 120 5.99 22.74 -17.55
CA TYR A 120 6.39 21.58 -18.34
C TYR A 120 7.91 21.50 -18.37
N TYR A 121 8.45 20.43 -17.79
CA TYR A 121 9.86 20.07 -17.87
C TYR A 121 9.99 18.70 -18.54
N GLU A 122 11.03 18.51 -19.36
CA GLU A 122 11.31 17.22 -19.99
C GLU A 122 11.71 16.16 -18.96
N ILE A 123 12.37 16.59 -17.88
CA ILE A 123 12.67 15.76 -16.71
C ILE A 123 12.12 16.45 -15.46
N ASP A 124 11.11 15.83 -14.84
CA ASP A 124 10.60 16.25 -13.53
C ASP A 124 11.07 15.27 -12.45
N GLU A 125 12.15 15.61 -11.76
CA GLU A 125 12.72 14.77 -10.70
C GLU A 125 11.70 14.46 -9.60
N LEU A 126 10.80 15.39 -9.27
CA LEU A 126 9.76 15.18 -8.26
C LEU A 126 8.78 14.10 -8.70
N SER A 127 8.30 14.19 -9.95
CA SER A 127 7.43 13.17 -10.53
C SER A 127 8.10 11.80 -10.58
N MET A 128 9.39 11.75 -10.95
CA MET A 128 10.16 10.52 -10.97
C MET A 128 10.34 9.93 -9.57
N VAL A 129 10.69 10.75 -8.57
CA VAL A 129 10.86 10.29 -7.18
C VAL A 129 9.56 9.71 -6.64
N PHE A 130 8.43 10.40 -6.80
CA PHE A 130 7.14 9.90 -6.31
C PHE A 130 6.69 8.62 -7.04
N SER A 131 6.98 8.52 -8.34
CA SER A 131 6.72 7.32 -9.14
C SER A 131 7.51 6.11 -8.65
N VAL A 132 8.84 6.26 -8.52
CA VAL A 132 9.74 5.19 -8.07
C VAL A 132 9.44 4.81 -6.62
N THR A 133 9.18 5.81 -5.77
CA THR A 133 8.78 5.61 -4.37
C THR A 133 7.50 4.80 -4.29
N GLY A 134 6.47 5.12 -5.09
CA GLY A 134 5.23 4.36 -5.14
C GLY A 134 5.45 2.89 -5.50
N ILE A 135 6.31 2.62 -6.48
CA ILE A 135 6.67 1.25 -6.87
C ILE A 135 7.34 0.51 -5.71
N PHE A 136 8.35 1.10 -5.08
CA PHE A 136 9.06 0.49 -3.94
C PHE A 136 8.14 0.29 -2.73
N PHE A 137 7.25 1.22 -2.46
CA PHE A 137 6.27 1.11 -1.38
C PHE A 137 5.29 -0.04 -1.63
N GLY A 138 4.80 -0.21 -2.86
CA GLY A 138 3.94 -1.33 -3.23
C GLY A 138 4.63 -2.68 -3.08
N PHE A 139 5.91 -2.76 -3.46
CA PHE A 139 6.73 -3.96 -3.26
C PHE A 139 6.93 -4.27 -1.77
N ALA A 140 7.38 -3.28 -1.00
CA ALA A 140 7.67 -3.42 0.42
C ALA A 140 6.41 -3.77 1.23
N ASN A 141 5.30 -3.09 0.98
CA ASN A 141 4.02 -3.37 1.63
C ASN A 141 3.50 -4.77 1.30
N THR A 142 3.64 -5.23 0.06
CA THR A 142 3.29 -6.62 -0.28
C THR A 142 4.16 -7.60 0.49
N PHE A 143 5.47 -7.36 0.56
CA PHE A 143 6.38 -8.21 1.30
C PHE A 143 6.04 -8.23 2.81
N TYR A 144 5.73 -7.07 3.38
CA TYR A 144 5.31 -6.98 4.78
C TYR A 144 3.99 -7.68 5.05
N SER A 145 2.99 -7.50 4.20
CA SER A 145 1.68 -8.12 4.35
C SER A 145 1.70 -9.63 4.09
N VAL A 146 2.51 -10.10 3.15
CA VAL A 146 2.59 -11.52 2.79
C VAL A 146 3.54 -12.30 3.69
N PHE A 147 4.71 -11.75 4.05
CA PHE A 147 5.74 -12.49 4.78
C PHE A 147 5.74 -12.13 6.26
N LEU A 148 5.96 -10.87 6.63
CA LEU A 148 6.02 -10.48 8.05
C LEU A 148 4.69 -10.68 8.75
N ASP A 149 3.61 -10.24 8.13
CA ASP A 149 2.28 -10.35 8.71
C ASP A 149 1.78 -11.79 8.66
N ARG A 150 2.09 -12.66 7.69
CA ARG A 150 1.76 -14.10 7.83
C ARG A 150 2.62 -14.81 8.87
N LEU A 151 3.90 -14.47 8.99
CA LEU A 151 4.78 -15.01 10.05
C LEU A 151 4.29 -14.60 11.45
N TYR A 152 3.71 -13.41 11.60
CA TYR A 152 3.14 -12.93 12.87
C TYR A 152 1.62 -13.16 13.04
N ILE A 153 0.88 -13.51 11.97
CA ILE A 153 -0.56 -13.81 11.94
C ILE A 153 -0.79 -15.31 11.74
N GLU A 154 0.09 -16.14 12.30
CA GLU A 154 -0.36 -17.44 12.81
C GLU A 154 -0.64 -17.32 14.32
N PRO A 155 -1.80 -16.76 14.73
CA PRO A 155 -2.22 -16.80 16.14
C PRO A 155 -2.47 -18.23 16.64
N LYS A 156 -2.39 -19.24 15.76
CA LYS A 156 -2.63 -20.65 16.10
C LYS A 156 -1.37 -21.49 16.31
N ARG A 157 -0.17 -20.96 16.08
CA ARG A 157 1.08 -21.74 16.24
C ARG A 157 2.12 -21.16 17.20
N SER A 158 1.87 -19.99 17.77
CA SER A 158 2.62 -19.53 18.95
C SER A 158 1.87 -19.98 20.21
N PRO A 159 2.36 -20.99 20.97
CA PRO A 159 1.77 -21.37 22.26
C PRO A 159 1.79 -20.25 23.30
N ILE A 160 2.45 -19.12 23.01
CA ILE A 160 2.58 -17.96 23.90
C ILE A 160 1.43 -16.94 23.68
N ALA A 161 0.78 -16.93 22.51
CA ALA A 161 -0.24 -15.92 22.16
C ALA A 161 -1.66 -16.24 22.64
N ILE A 162 -1.90 -17.44 23.16
CA ILE A 162 -3.23 -17.88 23.63
C ILE A 162 -3.57 -17.27 25.01
N GLN A 163 -2.60 -16.69 25.72
CA GLN A 163 -2.78 -16.19 27.09
C GLN A 163 -2.70 -14.66 27.27
N SER A 164 -2.29 -13.89 26.26
CA SER A 164 -2.24 -12.43 26.37
C SER A 164 -3.53 -11.81 25.83
N GLU A 165 -4.15 -10.93 26.61
CA GLU A 165 -5.30 -10.08 26.26
C GLU A 165 -5.34 -9.66 24.78
N PRO A 166 -6.54 -9.52 24.17
CA PRO A 166 -6.66 -9.11 22.78
C PRO A 166 -5.89 -7.81 22.57
N PRO A 167 -4.82 -7.82 21.76
CA PRO A 167 -3.93 -6.67 21.69
C PRO A 167 -4.71 -5.47 21.14
N ASN A 168 -4.64 -4.35 21.87
CA ASN A 168 -5.33 -3.11 21.52
C ASN A 168 -5.13 -2.79 20.02
N PHE A 169 -6.23 -2.82 19.25
CA PHE A 169 -6.24 -2.68 17.79
C PHE A 169 -5.44 -1.45 17.33
N PHE A 170 -5.72 -0.30 17.96
CA PHE A 170 -5.05 0.95 17.64
C PHE A 170 -3.56 0.90 17.99
N GLY A 171 -3.20 0.34 19.15
CA GLY A 171 -1.80 0.21 19.56
C GLY A 171 -0.96 -0.65 18.58
N VAL A 172 -1.53 -1.74 18.07
CA VAL A 172 -0.87 -2.60 17.08
C VAL A 172 -0.73 -1.90 15.73
N VAL A 173 -1.78 -1.21 15.27
CA VAL A 173 -1.75 -0.45 14.00
C VAL A 173 -0.68 0.63 14.10
N VAL A 174 -0.67 1.44 15.15
CA VAL A 174 0.31 2.52 15.35
C VAL A 174 1.75 1.97 15.37
N LYS A 175 2.03 0.93 16.17
CA LYS A 175 3.37 0.33 16.23
C LYS A 175 3.84 -0.18 14.87
N ARG A 176 2.97 -0.86 14.12
CA ARG A 176 3.30 -1.36 12.77
C ARG A 176 3.44 -0.21 11.77
N THR A 177 2.64 0.84 11.88
CA THR A 177 2.73 2.04 11.06
C THR A 177 4.09 2.71 11.26
N VAL A 178 4.59 2.86 12.49
CA VAL A 178 5.90 3.46 12.77
C VAL A 178 7.03 2.68 12.08
N ILE A 179 7.04 1.35 12.22
CA ILE A 179 8.04 0.49 11.56
C ILE A 179 7.96 0.64 10.03
N THR A 180 6.74 0.62 9.49
CA THR A 180 6.51 0.75 8.05
C THR A 180 6.91 2.11 7.53
N PHE A 181 6.67 3.16 8.32
CA PHE A 181 7.09 4.52 8.02
C PHE A 181 8.61 4.60 7.89
N PHE A 182 9.38 4.10 8.85
CA PHE A 182 10.85 4.16 8.76
C PHE A 182 11.39 3.41 7.55
N LEU A 183 10.80 2.25 7.23
CA LEU A 183 11.21 1.48 6.05
C LEU A 183 10.85 2.19 4.75
N ASN A 184 9.64 2.74 4.65
CA ASN A 184 9.22 3.56 3.52
C ASN A 184 10.05 4.85 3.42
N PHE A 185 10.47 5.45 4.53
CA PHE A 185 11.35 6.61 4.53
C PHE A 185 12.74 6.28 3.98
N ILE A 186 13.30 5.12 4.33
CA ILE A 186 14.56 4.63 3.74
C ILE A 186 14.40 4.39 2.23
N LEU A 187 13.29 3.78 1.81
CA LEU A 187 12.99 3.54 0.39
C LEU A 187 12.80 4.85 -0.39
N PHE A 188 12.22 5.88 0.25
CA PHE A 188 12.11 7.22 -0.32
C PHE A 188 13.50 7.85 -0.53
N ILE A 189 14.39 7.81 0.47
CA ILE A 189 15.77 8.29 0.33
C ILE A 189 16.48 7.54 -0.80
N PHE A 190 16.31 6.22 -0.87
CA PHE A 190 16.89 5.42 -1.95
C PHE A 190 16.33 5.82 -3.32
N ALA A 191 15.02 6.07 -3.44
CA ALA A 191 14.41 6.56 -4.68
C ALA A 191 14.97 7.93 -5.10
N VAL A 192 15.18 8.86 -4.15
CA VAL A 192 15.85 10.14 -4.41
C VAL A 192 17.25 9.92 -4.99
N ILE A 193 18.05 9.03 -4.38
CA ILE A 193 19.40 8.72 -4.87
C ILE A 193 19.35 8.12 -6.28
N CYS A 194 18.45 7.16 -6.54
CA CYS A 194 18.28 6.55 -7.86
C CYS A 194 17.94 7.58 -8.95
N VAL A 195 17.01 8.49 -8.68
CA VAL A 195 16.63 9.55 -9.63
C VAL A 195 17.78 10.51 -9.87
N LYS A 196 18.53 10.89 -8.84
CA LYS A 196 19.72 11.74 -8.98
C LYS A 196 20.81 11.09 -9.82
N VAL A 197 21.08 9.80 -9.60
CA VAL A 197 22.05 9.04 -10.40
C VAL A 197 21.59 8.93 -11.84
N TYR A 198 20.30 8.66 -12.09
CA TYR A 198 19.73 8.63 -13.44
C TYR A 198 19.89 9.97 -14.16
N ASN A 199 19.58 11.09 -13.50
CA ASN A 199 19.75 12.42 -14.07
C ASN A 199 21.23 12.73 -14.36
N PHE A 200 22.14 12.35 -13.46
CA PHE A 200 23.58 12.47 -13.69
C PHE A 200 24.05 11.70 -14.92
N PHE A 201 23.53 10.49 -15.15
CA PHE A 201 23.82 9.73 -16.37
C PHE A 201 23.34 10.45 -17.64
N LEU A 202 22.12 11.00 -17.63
CA LEU A 202 21.58 11.73 -18.80
C LEU A 202 22.40 12.97 -19.13
N LEU A 203 22.82 13.74 -18.12
CA LEU A 203 23.73 14.87 -18.29
C LEU A 203 25.10 14.41 -18.80
N GLY A 204 25.61 13.29 -18.32
CA GLY A 204 26.86 12.67 -18.79
C GLY A 204 26.84 12.23 -20.25
N PHE A 205 25.65 11.96 -20.81
CA PHE A 205 25.47 11.68 -22.25
C PHE A 205 25.34 12.95 -23.11
N GLY A 206 25.42 14.15 -22.53
CA GLY A 206 25.35 15.41 -23.26
C GLY A 206 23.94 15.80 -23.73
N LEU A 207 22.89 15.26 -23.10
CA LEU A 207 21.52 15.67 -23.37
C LEU A 207 21.21 16.95 -22.58
N GLU A 208 21.16 18.10 -23.27
CA GLU A 208 20.71 19.37 -22.70
C GLU A 208 19.19 19.39 -22.52
N LEU A 209 18.70 18.67 -21.51
CA LEU A 209 17.28 18.61 -21.19
C LEU A 209 16.91 19.65 -20.14
N SER A 210 15.70 20.19 -20.27
CA SER A 210 15.09 21.05 -19.25
C SER A 210 14.72 20.20 -18.01
N VAL A 211 15.50 20.34 -16.94
CA VAL A 211 15.31 19.57 -15.71
C VAL A 211 14.70 20.42 -14.60
N ARG A 212 13.57 19.97 -14.05
CA ARG A 212 13.12 20.40 -12.73
C ARG A 212 13.87 19.62 -11.66
N VAL A 213 14.80 20.30 -11.01
CA VAL A 213 15.52 19.73 -9.86
C VAL A 213 14.57 19.66 -8.67
N LEU A 214 14.59 18.54 -7.96
CA LEU A 214 13.85 18.35 -6.72
C LEU A 214 14.31 19.40 -5.68
N PRO A 215 13.44 20.34 -5.26
CA PRO A 215 13.78 21.25 -4.17
C PRO A 215 13.84 20.47 -2.86
N PHE A 216 14.89 20.70 -2.08
CA PHE A 216 15.15 20.03 -0.81
C PHE A 216 15.04 21.02 0.35
N ASP A 217 13.99 21.84 0.33
CA ASP A 217 13.71 22.75 1.43
C ASP A 217 13.10 22.00 2.61
N LEU A 218 13.34 22.49 3.83
CA LEU A 218 12.83 21.87 5.05
C LEU A 218 11.30 21.72 5.01
N GLN A 219 10.60 22.69 4.42
CA GLN A 219 9.16 22.64 4.24
C GLN A 219 8.74 21.45 3.37
N ASP A 220 9.39 21.24 2.22
CA ASP A 220 9.08 20.14 1.32
C ASP A 220 9.40 18.78 1.96
N LEU A 221 10.51 18.68 2.69
CA LEU A 221 10.83 17.47 3.46
C LEU A 221 9.73 17.13 4.46
N VAL A 222 9.22 18.12 5.20
CA VAL A 222 8.11 17.92 6.15
C VAL A 222 6.85 17.46 5.41
N ARG A 223 6.52 18.05 4.25
CA ARG A 223 5.39 17.63 3.42
C ARG A 223 5.51 16.17 2.99
N TYR A 224 6.68 15.76 2.50
CA TYR A 224 6.94 14.38 2.09
C TYR A 224 6.82 13.39 3.26
N VAL A 225 7.32 13.76 4.45
CA VAL A 225 7.18 12.94 5.66
C VAL A 225 5.70 12.70 6.00
N PHE A 226 4.85 13.73 5.97
CA PHE A 226 3.41 13.58 6.21
C PHE A 226 2.73 12.66 5.19
N VAL A 227 3.09 12.79 3.91
CA VAL A 227 2.57 11.90 2.85
C VAL A 227 2.97 10.44 3.11
N ILE A 228 4.24 10.19 3.46
CA ILE A 228 4.73 8.83 3.74
C ILE A 228 4.05 8.24 4.98
N ILE A 229 3.81 9.04 6.02
CA ILE A 229 3.07 8.62 7.22
C ILE A 229 1.63 8.26 6.85
N ALA A 230 0.92 9.14 6.13
CA ALA A 230 -0.47 8.95 5.73
C ALA A 230 -0.63 7.69 4.86
N PHE A 231 0.27 7.49 3.90
CA PHE A 231 0.31 6.29 3.08
C PHE A 231 0.58 5.02 3.92
N SER A 232 1.61 5.05 4.77
CA SER A 232 1.99 3.91 5.63
C SER A 232 0.86 3.51 6.58
N PHE A 233 0.18 4.48 7.18
CA PHE A 233 -0.97 4.24 8.04
C PHE A 233 -2.14 3.64 7.25
N SER A 234 -2.47 4.22 6.09
CA SER A 234 -3.57 3.76 5.24
C SER A 234 -3.41 2.30 4.83
N CYS A 235 -2.20 1.90 4.44
CA CYS A 235 -1.90 0.51 4.09
C CYS A 235 -2.04 -0.44 5.30
N ARG A 236 -1.51 -0.06 6.48
CA ARG A 236 -1.59 -0.91 7.68
C ARG A 236 -3.00 -1.03 8.24
N PHE A 237 -3.75 0.06 8.22
CA PHE A 237 -5.14 0.06 8.63
C PHE A 237 -5.98 -0.84 7.72
N SER A 238 -5.84 -0.68 6.40
CA SER A 238 -6.53 -1.48 5.38
C SER A 238 -6.22 -2.97 5.49
N TYR A 239 -4.98 -3.34 5.77
CA TYR A 239 -4.61 -4.73 6.00
C TYR A 239 -5.18 -5.27 7.32
N LYS A 240 -5.08 -4.49 8.40
CA LYS A 240 -5.54 -4.93 9.73
C LYS A 240 -7.05 -5.12 9.78
N ILE A 241 -7.83 -4.22 9.18
CA ILE A 241 -9.29 -4.33 9.17
C ILE A 241 -9.75 -5.57 8.39
N LEU A 242 -9.12 -5.85 7.25
CA LEU A 242 -9.36 -7.06 6.49
C LEU A 242 -8.96 -8.30 7.30
N SER A 243 -7.84 -8.26 8.02
CA SER A 243 -7.39 -9.40 8.83
C SER A 243 -8.36 -9.75 9.96
N GLN A 244 -9.01 -8.77 10.60
CA GLN A 244 -9.98 -9.02 11.67
C GLN A 244 -11.29 -9.56 11.13
N ASN A 245 -11.82 -8.98 10.05
CA ASN A 245 -13.09 -9.41 9.48
C ASN A 245 -13.01 -10.78 8.80
N LEU A 246 -11.79 -11.24 8.46
CA LEU A 246 -11.53 -12.61 8.00
C LEU A 246 -11.21 -13.60 9.12
N VAL A 247 -11.14 -13.14 10.38
CA VAL A 247 -10.91 -13.96 11.57
C VAL A 247 -12.17 -13.88 12.42
N LEU A 248 -13.29 -14.46 11.98
CA LEU A 248 -14.51 -14.81 12.73
C LEU A 248 -15.37 -15.65 11.75
N ASP A 249 -15.86 -16.87 11.99
CA ASP A 249 -16.18 -17.56 13.26
C ASP A 249 -15.67 -19.02 13.29
N LYS A 250 -15.28 -19.46 14.48
CA LYS A 250 -15.28 -20.87 14.89
C LYS A 250 -15.99 -20.94 16.22
#